data_AF-A0A1I0XN30-F1
#
_entry.id   AF-A0A1I0XN30-F1
#
_cell.length_a   1.000
_cell.length_b   1.000
_cell.length_c   1.000
_cell.angle_alpha   90.00
_cell.angle_beta   90.00
_cell.angle_gamma   90.00
#
_symmetry.space_group_name_H-M   'P 1'
#
loop_
_entity.id
_entity.type
_entity.pdbx_description
1 polymer ?
#
loop_
_entity_poly.entity_id
_entity_poly.type
_entity_poly.pdbx_seq_one_letter_code
_entity_poly.pdbx_strand_id
1 'polypeptide(L)' 'MKTINIWILAHADAGKTTITENLLYKSGVIKNLGRVDKGNTITDSISLKKE' A
#
# COMPACT_ATOMS: atom_id res chain seq x y z
N MET A 1 23.96 -7.86 4.61
CA MET A 1 22.58 -7.94 4.07
C MET A 1 22.43 -6.87 3.00
N LYS A 2 21.92 -7.18 1.81
CA LYS A 2 21.76 -6.19 0.74
C LYS A 2 20.41 -5.51 0.89
N THR A 3 20.41 -4.21 1.18
CA THR A 3 19.19 -3.40 1.26
C THR A 3 18.79 -2.95 -0.14
N ILE A 4 17.50 -3.02 -0.46
CA ILE A 4 16.92 -2.53 -1.72
C ILE A 4 15.89 -1.47 -1.36
N ASN A 5 16.08 -0.26 -1.88
CA ASN A 5 15.13 0.84 -1.74
C ASN A 5 14.33 0.95 -3.04
N ILE A 6 13.00 0.90 -2.96
CA ILE A 6 12.11 0.88 -4.12
C ILE A 6 11.11 2.02 -4.00
N TRP A 7 10.84 2.69 -5.12
CA TRP A 7 9.82 3.73 -5.25
C TRP A 7 8.82 3.35 -6.34
N ILE A 8 7.52 3.53 -6.08
CA ILE A 8 6.45 3.25 -7.04
C ILE A 8 5.85 4.58 -7.49
N LEU A 9 6.15 4.98 -8.74
CA LEU A 9 5.62 6.19 -9.38
C LEU A 9 4.59 5.80 -10.44
N ALA A 10 3.38 6.34 -10.36
CA ALA A 10 2.32 6.11 -11.34
C ALA A 10 1.26 7.22 -11.26
N HIS A 11 0.44 7.34 -12.30
CA HIS A 11 -0.68 8.29 -12.38
C HIS A 11 -1.69 8.13 -11.22
N ALA A 12 -2.53 9.14 -10.99
CA ALA A 12 -3.61 9.05 -10.02
C ALA A 12 -4.48 7.80 -10.29
N ASP A 13 -4.89 7.11 -9.23
CA ASP A 13 -5.71 5.88 -9.28
C ASP A 13 -5.11 4.68 -10.05
N ALA A 14 -3.83 4.73 -10.44
CA ALA A 14 -3.17 3.61 -11.12
C ALA A 14 -2.88 2.37 -10.23
N GLY A 15 -3.46 2.31 -9.02
CA GLY A 15 -3.29 1.16 -8.13
C GLY A 15 -1.96 1.09 -7.37
N LYS A 16 -1.25 2.21 -7.19
CA LYS A 16 0.01 2.26 -6.41
C LYS A 16 -0.14 1.65 -5.03
N THR A 17 -1.18 2.07 -4.30
CA THR A 17 -1.49 1.59 -2.96
C THR A 17 -1.79 0.09 -2.95
N THR A 18 -2.53 -0.41 -3.94
CA THR A 18 -2.83 -1.83 -4.10
C THR A 18 -1.56 -2.68 -4.30
N ILE A 19 -0.60 -2.19 -5.10
CA ILE A 19 0.67 -2.88 -5.31
C ILE A 19 1.51 -2.89 -4.04
N THR A 20 1.58 -1.77 -3.32
CA THR A 20 2.31 -1.68 -2.04
C THR A 20 1.74 -2.64 -1.00
N GLU A 21 0.42 -2.69 -0.82
CA GLU A 21 -0.23 -3.65 0.09
C GLU A 21 0.11 -5.09 -0.26
N ASN A 22 0.07 -5.45 -1.54
CA ASN A 22 0.38 -6.80 -1.99
C ASN A 22 1.86 -7.15 -1.77
N LEU A 23 2.77 -6.18 -1.90
CA LEU A 23 4.19 -6.37 -1.60
C LEU A 23 4.40 -6.63 -0.11
N LEU A 24 3.77 -5.83 0.76
CA LEU A 24 3.82 -6.01 2.22
C LEU A 24 3.21 -7.34 2.65
N TYR A 25 2.09 -7.75 2.04
CA TYR A 25 1.44 -9.02 2.34
C TYR A 25 2.29 -10.21 1.90
N LYS A 26 2.77 -10.21 0.66
CA LYS A 26 3.60 -11.30 0.12
C LYS A 26 4.96 -11.41 0.78
N SER A 27 5.50 -10.32 1.31
CA SER A 27 6.74 -10.35 2.10
C SER A 27 6.52 -10.79 3.55
N GLY A 28 5.28 -11.02 3.98
CA GLY A 28 4.93 -11.43 5.34
C GLY A 28 5.03 -10.30 6.37
N VAL A 29 5.17 -9.04 5.93
CA VAL A 29 5.21 -7.87 6.81
C VAL A 29 3.83 -7.59 7.42
N ILE A 30 2.76 -7.80 6.65
CA ILE A 30 1.37 -7.69 7.11
C ILE A 30 0.65 -9.03 6.98
N LYS A 31 -0.23 -9.33 7.96
CA LYS A 31 -0.98 -10.60 8.01
C LYS A 31 -2.25 -10.62 7.17
N ASN A 32 -2.83 -9.44 6.93
CA ASN A 32 -4.08 -9.27 6.21
C ASN A 32 -3.86 -8.29 5.06
N LEU A 33 -4.40 -8.63 3.88
CA LEU A 33 -4.33 -7.76 2.71
C LEU A 33 -5.39 -6.66 2.80
N GLY A 34 -4.95 -5.40 2.86
CA GLY A 34 -5.84 -4.25 2.77
C GLY A 34 -6.31 -3.96 1.33
N ARG A 35 -7.39 -3.21 1.21
CA ARG A 35 -7.98 -2.75 -0.05
C ARG A 35 -8.29 -1.26 0.02
N VAL A 36 -7.95 -0.55 -1.05
CA VAL A 36 -8.18 0.89 -1.20
C VAL A 36 -9.68 1.20 -1.15
N ASP A 37 -10.50 0.40 -1.85
CA ASP A 37 -11.96 0.55 -1.85
C ASP A 37 -12.61 0.39 -0.46
N LYS A 38 -11.92 -0.28 0.47
CA LYS A 38 -12.38 -0.47 1.86
C LYS A 38 -11.71 0.48 2.85
N GLY A 39 -10.81 1.35 2.39
CA GLY A 39 -10.05 2.28 3.23
C GLY A 39 -9.27 1.60 4.36
N ASN A 40 -8.90 0.33 4.20
CA ASN A 40 -8.25 -0.48 5.23
C ASN A 40 -6.83 -0.91 4.84
N THR A 41 -6.21 -0.20 3.91
CA THR A 41 -4.79 -0.40 3.59
C THR A 41 -3.94 0.10 4.76
N ILE A 42 -2.86 -0.60 5.07
CA ILE A 42 -1.85 -0.13 6.05
C ILE A 42 -1.18 1.15 5.53
N THR A 43 -1.08 1.26 4.21
CA THR A 43 -0.50 2.42 3.52
C THR A 43 -1.39 3.67 3.60
N ASP A 44 -2.67 3.54 3.93
CA ASP A 44 -3.60 4.64 4.23
C ASP A 44 -3.31 5.24 5.63
N SER A 45 -2.10 5.74 5.84
CA SER A 45 -1.82 6.69 6.91
C SER A 45 -1.95 8.10 6.33
N ILE A 46 -3.01 8.81 6.73
CA ILE A 46 -3.23 10.26 6.55
C ILE A 46 -3.74 10.67 5.15
N SER A 47 -5.07 10.67 4.92
CA SER A 47 -5.77 11.73 4.13
C SER A 47 -7.24 11.46 3.73
N LEU A 48 -7.89 10.36 4.17
CA LEU A 48 -9.30 10.13 3.79
C LEU A 48 -10.28 10.06 4.96
N LYS A 49 -10.18 11.05 5.87
CA LYS A 49 -11.33 11.52 6.65
C LYS A 49 -11.59 12.97 6.23
N LYS A 50 -12.37 13.12 5.16
CA LYS A 50 -13.03 14.38 4.79
C LYS A 50 -14.53 14.15 4.93
N GLU A 51 -14.99 14.21 6.18
CA GLU A 51 -16.32 14.68 6.59
C GLU A 51 -16.14 15.40 7.93
#